data_AF-A0A505J5V7-F1
#
_entry.id   AF-A0A505J5V7-F1
#
_cell.length_a   1.000
_cell.length_b   1.000
_cell.length_c   1.000
_cell.angle_alpha   90.00
_cell.angle_beta   90.00
_cell.angle_gamma   90.00
#
_symmetry.space_group_name_H-M   'P 1'
#
loop_
_entity.id
_entity.type
_entity.pdbx_description
1 polymer ?
#
loop_
_entity_poly.entity_id
_entity_poly.type
_entity_poly.pdbx_seq_one_letter_code
_entity_poly.pdbx_strand_id
1 'polypeptide(L)'
;MTEREFERQLQQFLRLLQKEKTCLIKNQAEKLPELVEKKTAFVPVFSTYEGTLSGAIKELIRQIQVQQAENLLLTEQAISFQTVLMDAVKENIKTPANTYSKYQEKQAVSTAIIDQKM
;
A
#
# COMPACT_ATOMS: atom_id res chain seq x y z
N MET A 1 13.14 34.26 5.25
CA MET A 1 12.36 33.45 6.21
C MET A 1 13.10 33.42 7.53
N THR A 2 12.42 33.72 8.64
CA THR A 2 13.00 33.62 9.98
C THR A 2 13.00 32.17 10.48
N GLU A 3 13.83 31.86 11.46
CA GLU A 3 13.91 30.52 12.05
C GLU A 3 12.56 30.01 12.58
N ARG A 4 11.79 30.87 13.26
CA ARG A 4 10.45 30.54 13.77
C ARG A 4 9.43 30.27 12.67
N GLU A 5 9.54 30.96 11.55
CA GLU A 5 8.69 30.71 10.39
C GLU A 5 9.04 29.36 9.76
N PHE A 6 10.33 29.05 9.63
CA PHE A 6 10.78 27.75 9.14
C PHE A 6 10.32 26.61 10.03
N GLU A 7 10.43 26.76 11.36
CA GLU A 7 9.92 25.79 12.32
C GLU A 7 8.41 25.55 12.15
N ARG A 8 7.62 26.62 11.98
CA ARG A 8 6.18 26.50 11.69
C ARG A 8 5.91 25.77 10.38
N GLN A 9 6.69 26.01 9.33
CA GLN A 9 6.55 25.31 8.05
C GLN A 9 6.85 23.82 8.21
N LEU A 10 7.90 23.44 8.94
CA LEU A 10 8.22 22.05 9.27
C LEU A 10 7.10 21.38 10.07
N GLN A 11 6.53 22.06 11.07
CA GLN A 11 5.39 21.55 11.84
C GLN A 11 4.12 21.38 10.98
N GLN A 12 3.88 22.27 10.01
CA GLN A 12 2.79 22.11 9.05
C GLN A 12 3.02 20.91 8.14
N PHE A 13 4.25 20.74 7.66
CA PHE A 13 4.64 19.61 6.82
C PHE A 13 4.51 18.28 7.57
N LEU A 14 4.98 18.20 8.82
CA LEU A 14 4.81 17.02 9.66
C LEU A 14 3.34 16.62 9.82
N ARG A 15 2.46 17.60 10.07
CA ARG A 15 1.00 17.37 10.15
C ARG A 15 0.42 16.88 8.81
N LEU A 16 0.93 17.37 7.68
CA LEU A 16 0.54 16.89 6.36
C LEU A 16 0.92 15.42 6.16
N LEU A 17 2.13 15.03 6.59
CA LEU A 17 2.59 13.63 6.52
C LEU A 17 1.78 12.70 7.44
N GLN A 18 1.38 13.16 8.62
CA GLN A 18 0.49 12.40 9.51
C GLN A 18 -0.91 12.22 8.90
N LYS A 19 -1.42 13.23 8.18
CA LYS A 19 -2.66 13.10 7.41
C LYS A 19 -2.52 12.08 6.28
N GLU A 20 -1.38 12.05 5.59
CA GLU A 20 -1.09 11.04 4.57
C GLU A 20 -1.09 9.63 5.15
N LYS A 21 -0.39 9.41 6.28
CA LYS A 21 -0.44 8.13 7.01
C LYS A 21 -1.87 7.70 7.28
N THR A 22 -2.70 8.63 7.75
CA THR A 22 -4.12 8.36 8.05
C THR A 22 -4.90 7.98 6.80
N CYS A 23 -4.64 8.64 5.67
CA CYS A 23 -5.28 8.31 4.39
C CYS A 23 -4.86 6.92 3.89
N LEU A 24 -3.56 6.60 3.97
CA LEU A 24 -3.02 5.28 3.60
C LEU A 24 -3.64 4.16 4.46
N ILE A 25 -3.70 4.35 5.79
CA ILE A 25 -4.31 3.36 6.71
C ILE A 25 -5.81 3.19 6.44
N LYS A 26 -6.53 4.28 6.14
CA LYS A 26 -7.98 4.25 5.86
C LYS A 26 -8.32 3.89 4.41
N ASN A 27 -7.32 3.55 3.60
CA ASN A 27 -7.46 3.25 2.18
C ASN A 27 -8.19 4.35 1.38
N GLN A 28 -7.95 5.61 1.74
CA GLN A 28 -8.53 6.79 1.09
C GLN A 28 -7.61 7.29 -0.02
N ALA A 29 -7.37 6.42 -1.01
CA ALA A 29 -6.43 6.67 -2.10
C ALA A 29 -6.80 7.91 -2.93
N GLU A 30 -8.09 8.25 -3.01
CA GLU A 30 -8.62 9.40 -3.73
C GLU A 30 -8.12 10.76 -3.20
N LYS A 31 -7.67 10.80 -1.94
CA LYS A 31 -7.16 12.03 -1.29
C LYS A 31 -5.64 12.17 -1.40
N LEU A 32 -4.93 11.10 -1.77
CA LEU A 32 -3.47 11.11 -1.87
C LEU A 32 -2.95 12.12 -2.91
N PRO A 33 -3.56 12.30 -4.10
CA PRO A 33 -3.08 13.27 -5.08
C PRO A 33 -3.05 14.70 -4.53
N GLU A 34 -4.11 15.14 -3.86
CA GLU A 34 -4.19 16.47 -3.24
C GLU A 34 -3.12 16.64 -2.13
N LEU A 35 -2.85 15.58 -1.37
CA LEU A 35 -1.79 15.61 -0.36
C LEU A 35 -0.39 15.67 -0.99
N VAL A 36 -0.16 14.99 -2.11
CA VAL A 36 1.11 15.04 -2.85
C VAL A 36 1.34 16.43 -3.43
N GLU A 37 0.33 17.08 -4.02
CA GLU A 37 0.44 18.47 -4.50
C GLU A 37 0.81 19.43 -3.36
N LYS A 38 0.12 19.31 -2.22
CA LYS A 38 0.43 20.11 -1.03
C LYS A 38 1.86 19.88 -0.55
N LYS A 39 2.37 18.64 -0.55
CA LYS A 39 3.76 18.33 -0.18
C LYS A 39 4.75 19.00 -1.11
N THR A 40 4.51 18.93 -2.42
CA THR A 40 5.39 19.52 -3.44
C THR A 40 5.52 21.03 -3.28
N ALA A 41 4.46 21.72 -2.85
CA ALA A 41 4.49 23.15 -2.57
C ALA A 41 5.47 23.56 -1.45
N PHE A 42 5.82 22.67 -0.53
CA PHE A 42 6.80 22.95 0.53
C PHE A 42 8.26 22.82 0.07
N VAL A 43 8.54 22.13 -1.04
CA VAL A 43 9.90 21.97 -1.57
C VAL A 43 10.61 23.33 -1.79
N PRO A 44 10.04 24.29 -2.54
CA PRO A 44 10.68 25.59 -2.71
C PRO A 44 10.81 26.34 -1.37
N VAL A 45 9.82 26.25 -0.48
CA VAL A 45 9.86 26.91 0.85
C VAL A 45 11.06 26.43 1.67
N PHE A 46 11.36 25.15 1.63
CA PHE A 46 12.51 24.57 2.34
C PHE A 46 13.84 24.86 1.64
N SER A 47 13.88 24.86 0.31
CA SER A 47 15.09 25.19 -0.47
C SER A 47 15.54 26.64 -0.31
N THR A 48 14.65 27.54 0.08
CA THR A 48 14.98 28.99 0.23
C THR A 48 15.45 29.36 1.64
N TYR A 49 15.60 28.38 2.56
CA TYR A 49 16.03 28.64 3.92
C TYR A 49 17.56 28.63 4.05
N GLU A 50 18.15 29.77 4.38
CA GLU A 50 19.59 29.93 4.63
C GLU A 50 19.94 30.16 6.11
N GLY A 51 18.95 30.03 7.00
CA GLY A 51 19.13 30.26 8.44
C GLY A 51 19.82 29.11 9.17
N THR A 52 20.22 29.34 10.42
CA THR A 52 20.78 28.31 11.29
C THR A 52 19.74 27.26 11.68
N LEU A 53 20.18 26.01 11.77
CA LEU A 53 19.37 24.89 12.25
C LEU A 53 19.59 24.71 13.75
N SER A 54 18.65 25.18 14.57
CA SER A 54 18.66 24.89 16.01
C SER A 54 18.37 23.43 16.31
N GLY A 55 18.62 23.01 17.56
CA GLY A 55 18.33 21.65 18.01
C GLY A 55 16.86 21.24 17.81
N ALA A 56 15.92 22.16 18.05
CA ALA A 56 14.49 21.91 17.87
C ALA A 56 14.13 21.63 16.39
N ILE A 57 14.70 22.41 15.47
CA ILE A 57 14.51 22.22 14.03
C ILE A 57 15.09 20.88 13.56
N LYS A 58 16.29 20.52 14.04
CA LYS A 58 16.90 19.21 13.71
C LYS A 58 16.03 18.05 14.18
N GLU A 59 15.44 18.16 15.36
CA GLU A 59 14.51 17.16 15.88
C GLU A 59 13.23 17.06 15.04
N LEU A 60 12.65 18.19 14.62
CA LEU A 60 11.52 18.21 13.69
C LEU A 60 11.85 17.55 12.35
N ILE A 61 13.04 17.81 11.79
CA ILE A 61 13.50 17.18 10.54
C ILE A 61 13.61 15.66 10.72
N ARG A 62 14.14 15.20 11.86
CA ARG A 62 14.21 13.76 12.16
C ARG A 62 12.82 13.12 12.22
N GLN A 63 11.87 13.77 12.88
CA GLN A 63 10.48 13.29 12.94
C GLN A 63 9.84 13.24 11.55
N ILE A 64 10.08 14.25 10.72
CA ILE A 64 9.62 14.29 9.32
C ILE A 64 10.20 13.11 8.52
N GLN A 65 11.49 12.81 8.67
CA GLN A 65 12.14 11.69 7.98
C GLN A 65 11.53 10.34 8.38
N VAL A 66 11.33 10.12 9.68
CA VAL A 66 10.68 8.90 10.19
C VAL A 66 9.26 8.79 9.63
N GLN A 67 8.49 9.89 9.66
CA GLN A 67 7.11 9.87 9.16
C GLN A 67 7.03 9.61 7.65
N GLN A 68 7.97 10.14 6.85
CA GLN A 68 8.05 9.84 5.42
C GLN A 68 8.40 8.37 5.16
N ALA A 69 9.33 7.79 5.92
CA ALA A 69 9.68 6.39 5.79
C ALA A 69 8.49 5.46 6.08
N GLU A 70 7.69 5.79 7.09
CA GLU A 70 6.44 5.06 7.37
C GLU A 70 5.42 5.18 6.23
N ASN A 71 5.21 6.38 5.69
CA ASN A 71 4.27 6.59 4.58
C ASN A 71 4.72 5.85 3.31
N LEU A 72 6.02 5.83 3.03
CA LEU A 72 6.60 5.06 1.93
C LEU A 72 6.32 3.56 2.11
N LEU A 73 6.63 3.02 3.29
CA LEU A 73 6.38 1.61 3.59
C LEU A 73 4.91 1.21 3.41
N LEU A 74 3.97 2.03 3.91
CA LEU A 74 2.53 1.78 3.74
C LEU A 74 2.12 1.80 2.26
N THR A 75 2.69 2.72 1.48
CA THR A 75 2.43 2.81 0.04
C THR A 75 2.96 1.59 -0.71
N GLU A 76 4.19 1.16 -0.41
CA GLU A 76 4.79 -0.05 -0.98
C GLU A 76 3.98 -1.31 -0.63
N GLN A 77 3.51 -1.41 0.62
CA GLN A 77 2.65 -2.51 1.05
C GLN A 77 1.33 -2.54 0.27
N ALA A 78 0.68 -1.38 0.07
CA ALA A 78 -0.55 -1.28 -0.71
C ALA A 78 -0.34 -1.72 -2.18
N ILE A 79 0.74 -1.25 -2.80
CA ILE A 79 1.11 -1.64 -4.18
C ILE A 79 1.38 -3.14 -4.28
N SER A 80 2.13 -3.70 -3.32
CA SER A 80 2.46 -5.12 -3.27
C SER A 80 1.19 -5.99 -3.17
N PHE A 81 0.28 -5.63 -2.26
CA PHE A 81 -1.00 -6.32 -2.12
C PHE A 81 -1.82 -6.28 -3.41
N GLN A 82 -1.91 -5.11 -4.07
CA GLN A 82 -2.65 -4.98 -5.31
C GLN A 82 -2.03 -5.79 -6.46
N THR A 83 -0.69 -5.91 -6.50
CA THR A 83 0.02 -6.76 -7.46
C THR A 83 -0.34 -8.23 -7.25
N VAL A 84 -0.23 -8.73 -6.01
CA VAL A 84 -0.57 -10.12 -5.66
C VAL A 84 -2.03 -10.43 -5.99
N LEU A 85 -2.95 -9.51 -5.67
CA LEU A 85 -4.37 -9.66 -6.00
C LEU A 85 -4.58 -9.81 -7.52
N MET A 86 -3.95 -8.95 -8.32
CA MET A 86 -4.09 -8.98 -9.78
C MET A 86 -3.48 -10.23 -10.39
N ASP A 87 -2.38 -10.74 -9.85
CA ASP A 87 -1.77 -11.97 -10.31
C ASP A 87 -2.65 -13.18 -9.99
N ALA A 88 -3.24 -13.26 -8.80
CA ALA A 88 -4.22 -14.29 -8.46
C ALA A 88 -5.46 -14.24 -9.37
N VAL A 89 -5.95 -13.04 -9.73
CA VAL A 89 -7.05 -12.89 -10.69
C VAL A 89 -6.65 -13.40 -12.07
N LYS A 90 -5.45 -13.03 -12.57
CA LYS A 90 -4.94 -13.52 -13.87
C LYS A 90 -4.76 -15.04 -13.88
N GLU A 91 -4.27 -15.64 -12.80
CA GLU A 91 -4.11 -17.10 -12.69
C GLU A 91 -5.46 -17.81 -12.79
N ASN A 92 -6.49 -17.32 -12.09
CA ASN A 92 -7.85 -17.86 -12.18
C ASN A 92 -8.48 -17.67 -13.58
N ILE A 93 -8.18 -16.56 -14.26
CA ILE A 93 -8.66 -16.31 -15.63
C ILE A 93 -7.89 -17.14 -16.68
N LYS A 94 -6.64 -17.54 -16.40
CA LYS A 94 -5.88 -18.48 -17.25
C LYS A 94 -6.40 -19.93 -17.15
N THR A 95 -7.18 -20.26 -16.13
CA THR A 95 -7.85 -21.56 -15.97
C THR A 95 -9.34 -21.50 -16.36
N PRO A 96 -9.63 -21.51 -17.67
CA PRO A 96 -10.74 -22.34 -18.14
C PRO A 96 -10.40 -23.04 -19.47
N ALA A 97 -9.87 -24.27 -19.40
CA ALA A 97 -9.77 -25.14 -20.58
C ALA A 97 -9.88 -26.65 -20.32
N ASN A 98 -10.27 -27.12 -19.12
CA ASN A 98 -10.37 -28.57 -18.86
C ASN A 98 -11.53 -29.02 -17.95
N THR A 99 -12.65 -28.29 -17.92
CA THR A 99 -13.83 -28.72 -17.13
C THR A 99 -14.91 -29.44 -17.96
N TYR A 100 -14.74 -29.61 -19.29
CA TYR A 100 -15.67 -30.44 -20.08
C TYR A 100 -14.98 -31.22 -21.20
N SER A 101 -14.47 -32.41 -20.88
CA SER A 101 -14.20 -33.53 -21.80
C SER A 101 -13.80 -34.74 -20.93
N LYS A 102 -14.49 -35.87 -20.84
CA LYS A 102 -15.55 -36.48 -21.64
C LYS A 102 -16.47 -37.25 -20.67
N TYR A 103 -17.76 -37.29 -20.97
CA TYR A 103 -18.56 -38.46 -20.61
C TYR A 103 -17.86 -39.70 -21.21
N GLN A 104 -17.20 -40.49 -20.38
CA GLN A 104 -16.95 -41.89 -20.68
C GLN A 104 -18.03 -42.67 -19.94
N GLU A 105 -18.94 -43.26 -20.71
CA GLU A 105 -19.89 -44.26 -20.23
C GLU A 105 -19.13 -45.27 -19.36
N LYS A 106 -19.40 -45.27 -18.06
CA LYS A 106 -18.97 -46.36 -17.20
C LYS A 106 -19.81 -47.56 -17.60
N GLN A 107 -19.22 -48.47 -18.37
CA GLN A 107 -19.77 -49.81 -18.54
C GLN A 107 -20.07 -50.39 -17.16
N ALA A 108 -21.31 -50.85 -16.99
CA ALA A 108 -21.77 -51.50 -15.79
C ALA A 108 -20.95 -52.77 -15.56
N VAL A 109 -19.96 -52.71 -14.67
CA VAL A 109 -19.33 -53.90 -14.12
C VAL A 109 -20.25 -54.39 -13.00
N SER A 110 -21.07 -55.37 -13.33
CA SER A 110 -21.84 -56.18 -12.39
C SER A 110 -20.87 -56.93 -11.46
N THR A 111 -20.52 -56.35 -10.31
CA THR A 111 -19.98 -57.13 -9.20
C THR A 111 -21.16 -57.78 -8.49
N ALA A 112 -21.39 -59.04 -8.87
CA ALA A 112 -22.23 -59.97 -8.14
C ALA A 112 -21.82 -59.98 -6.65
N ILE A 113 -22.83 -59.97 -5.80
CA ILE A 113 -22.75 -60.20 -4.37
C ILE A 113 -22.05 -61.55 -4.15
N ILE A 114 -20.89 -61.54 -3.50
CA ILE A 114 -20.39 -62.73 -2.79
C ILE A 114 -20.46 -62.37 -1.31
N ASP A 115 -21.61 -62.73 -0.75
CA ASP A 115 -21.79 -63.05 0.65
C ASP A 115 -20.84 -64.22 0.98
N GLN A 116 -19.98 -64.04 1.97
CA GLN A 116 -19.57 -65.17 2.79
C GLN A 116 -19.18 -64.69 4.18
N LYS A 117 -20.14 -64.85 5.10
CA LYS A 117 -19.87 -65.09 6.51
C LYS A 117 -19.10 -66.40 6.67
N MET A 118 -18.01 -66.36 7.44
CA MET A 118 -17.78 -67.14 8.68
C MET A 118 -16.39 -66.82 9.23
#